data_AF-A0A3D5DXF4-F1
#
_entry.id   AF-A0A3D5DXF4-F1
#
_cell.length_a   1.000
_cell.length_b   1.000
_cell.length_c   1.000
_cell.angle_alpha   90.00
_cell.angle_beta   90.00
_cell.angle_gamma   90.00
#
_symmetry.space_group_name_H-M   'P 1'
#
loop_
_entity.id
_entity.type
_entity.pdbx_description
1 polymer ?
#
loop_
_entity_poly.entity_id
_entity_poly.type
_entity_poly.pdbx_seq_one_letter_code
_entity_poly.pdbx_strand_id
1 'polypeptide(L)'
;MAIALSGFPDVPGGRAVAAGRPHGPVPVWTTEPARDREPGEPAPSEQDSQGPGHETQAASQSPGRADAGGGCAGEPDETSCQLNSRLLRKSLAQLEPESENVMAYFFATLFLRNPELRPMFPLSMDIPRRRVFGALTRYVWSCDHPESLARWLSELACDHRKYGVSESHYRPFCDALLATVEAFSGRAWTPEVKAAWEGALSYISTIMTDAAHGAQDEPPWWLAEVGTHDLRRPDLAVLRLRFDPADPPHYRPGQHVSVQVSRWPRIWREYSVANAPRADGTLCLHVRAIPGGRVSNALVHQTQVGDTVLVGAARGGMTVDSVTSRTVVCVAGGTGLAPVKAILDALASPDRPPPLPDVRLLFGARREEDLYDLPDLRRLAGTCSFLEVIPVISHDPAYPGLRGTLPEVTARHLPPGAGDVFISGPPGMVTQTAAVVAARAPGARLHFDPPGPATTERASGRQAGPVS
;
A
#
# COMPACT_ATOMS: atom_id res chain seq x y z
N MET A 1 -1.86 -9.16 11.06
CA MET A 1 -1.15 -9.81 9.94
C MET A 1 -1.84 -9.70 8.56
N ALA A 2 -2.91 -8.90 8.40
CA ALA A 2 -3.38 -8.48 7.05
C ALA A 2 -3.83 -6.99 7.04
N ILE A 3 -3.23 -6.20 7.92
CA ILE A 3 -3.63 -4.81 8.09
C ILE A 3 -2.98 -3.94 7.00
N ALA A 4 -1.96 -4.47 6.30
CA ALA A 4 -1.12 -3.78 5.32
C ALA A 4 -1.65 -3.68 3.88
N LEU A 5 -2.76 -4.33 3.52
CA LEU A 5 -3.25 -4.31 2.13
C LEU A 5 -4.03 -3.04 1.80
N SER A 6 -3.34 -1.89 1.80
CA SER A 6 -3.78 -0.71 1.08
C SER A 6 -3.31 -0.80 -0.36
N GLY A 7 -4.17 -0.51 -1.35
CA GLY A 7 -3.71 -0.16 -2.70
C GLY A 7 -4.33 -0.88 -3.89
N PHE A 8 -5.17 -1.91 -3.74
CA PHE A 8 -5.77 -2.59 -4.90
C PHE A 8 -7.31 -2.61 -4.84
N PRO A 9 -8.01 -2.48 -5.98
CA PRO A 9 -9.46 -2.37 -6.01
C PRO A 9 -10.12 -3.63 -5.47
N ASP A 10 -11.24 -3.44 -4.77
CA ASP A 10 -12.15 -4.54 -4.41
C ASP A 10 -12.53 -5.31 -5.68
N VAL A 11 -12.42 -6.64 -5.64
CA VAL A 11 -13.08 -7.50 -6.64
C VAL A 11 -14.59 -7.31 -6.43
N PRO A 12 -15.37 -6.89 -7.45
CA PRO A 12 -16.81 -6.72 -7.27
C PRO A 12 -17.43 -8.09 -7.00
N GLY A 13 -17.85 -8.30 -5.76
CA GLY A 13 -18.68 -9.44 -5.36
C GLY A 13 -19.96 -9.47 -6.20
N GLY A 14 -20.30 -10.67 -6.68
CA GLY A 14 -21.44 -10.92 -7.55
C GLY A 14 -22.76 -10.37 -7.01
N ARG A 15 -23.62 -9.96 -7.95
CA ARG A 15 -25.00 -9.53 -7.73
C ARG A 15 -25.72 -10.38 -6.68
N ALA A 16 -25.97 -9.82 -5.51
CA ALA A 16 -26.97 -10.33 -4.59
C ALA A 16 -28.36 -10.02 -5.18
N VAL A 17 -29.07 -11.08 -5.55
CA VAL A 17 -30.48 -11.05 -5.96
C VAL A 17 -31.31 -10.73 -4.71
N ALA A 18 -32.08 -9.65 -4.78
CA ALA A 18 -32.98 -9.22 -3.71
C ALA A 18 -34.09 -10.27 -3.49
N ALA A 19 -34.09 -10.91 -2.33
CA ALA A 19 -35.24 -11.64 -1.81
C ALA A 19 -35.74 -10.90 -0.57
N GLY A 20 -36.84 -10.16 -0.72
CA GLY A 20 -37.48 -9.44 0.37
C GLY A 20 -38.12 -10.38 1.37
N ARG A 21 -38.15 -9.96 2.64
CA ARG A 21 -39.13 -10.39 3.67
C ARG A 21 -39.20 -9.34 4.80
N PRO A 22 -40.31 -9.31 5.56
CA PRO A 22 -40.92 -8.08 6.04
C PRO A 22 -40.52 -7.68 7.48
N HIS A 23 -40.75 -6.40 7.78
CA HIS A 23 -40.54 -5.74 9.05
C HIS A 23 -41.43 -6.29 10.18
N GLY A 24 -40.83 -6.58 11.33
CA GLY A 24 -41.45 -6.66 12.64
C GLY A 24 -40.58 -5.91 13.68
N PRO A 25 -41.15 -5.29 14.72
CA PRO A 25 -40.49 -4.25 15.51
C PRO A 25 -39.48 -4.81 16.51
N VAL A 26 -38.35 -4.13 16.65
CA VAL A 26 -37.28 -4.42 17.63
C VAL A 26 -37.55 -3.62 18.91
N PRO A 27 -37.48 -4.22 20.12
CA PRO A 27 -37.70 -3.50 21.37
C PRO A 27 -36.50 -2.61 21.74
N VAL A 28 -36.83 -1.40 22.22
CA VAL A 28 -35.93 -0.34 22.70
C VAL A 28 -35.45 -0.69 24.10
N TRP A 29 -34.13 -0.76 24.29
CA TRP A 29 -33.51 -0.82 25.61
C TRP A 29 -32.97 0.57 25.96
N THR A 30 -33.60 1.22 26.92
CA THR A 30 -33.14 2.46 27.56
C THR A 30 -32.11 2.12 28.64
N THR A 31 -30.92 2.71 28.56
CA THR A 31 -29.92 2.70 29.63
C THR A 31 -29.73 4.12 30.18
N GLU A 32 -30.05 4.30 31.47
CA GLU A 32 -29.67 5.48 32.26
C GLU A 32 -28.20 5.38 32.73
N PRO A 33 -27.53 6.52 33.00
CA PRO A 33 -26.08 6.57 33.21
C PRO A 33 -25.66 6.31 34.66
N ALA A 34 -24.56 5.57 34.85
CA ALA A 34 -23.87 5.43 36.13
C ALA A 34 -22.83 6.54 36.32
N ARG A 35 -22.79 7.07 37.55
CA ARG A 35 -22.05 8.25 38.02
C ARG A 35 -20.55 8.01 38.20
N ASP A 36 -19.82 9.12 38.07
CA ASP A 36 -18.39 9.33 38.26
C ASP A 36 -17.85 8.93 39.64
N ARG A 37 -16.61 8.42 39.67
CA ARG A 37 -15.65 8.56 40.77
C ARG A 37 -14.23 8.72 40.24
N GLU A 38 -13.61 9.83 40.63
CA GLU A 38 -12.22 10.22 40.43
C GLU A 38 -11.31 9.84 41.65
N PRO A 39 -9.97 10.02 41.58
CA PRO A 39 -8.96 9.03 42.00
C PRO A 39 -8.23 9.32 43.32
N GLY A 40 -7.42 8.35 43.79
CA GLY A 40 -6.47 8.49 44.90
C GLY A 40 -5.17 7.69 44.69
N GLU A 41 -4.04 8.42 44.72
CA GLU A 41 -2.60 8.06 44.73
C GLU A 41 -2.10 7.34 46.03
N PRO A 42 -0.79 7.01 46.24
CA PRO A 42 0.10 6.14 45.47
C PRO A 42 0.93 5.13 46.36
N ALA A 43 1.71 4.26 45.69
CA ALA A 43 2.92 3.42 46.02
C ALA A 43 3.36 3.08 47.49
N PRO A 44 4.11 1.97 47.68
CA PRO A 44 5.58 2.08 47.65
C PRO A 44 6.36 0.89 47.03
N SER A 45 7.66 1.14 46.89
CA SER A 45 8.78 0.40 46.27
C SER A 45 9.61 -0.47 47.24
N GLU A 46 10.20 -1.57 46.77
CA GLU A 46 11.44 -2.24 47.29
C GLU A 46 12.11 -2.98 46.10
N GLN A 47 13.32 -2.65 45.62
CA GLN A 47 14.71 -2.86 46.10
C GLN A 47 15.27 -4.31 46.07
N ASP A 48 16.26 -4.48 45.19
CA ASP A 48 17.53 -5.22 45.24
C ASP A 48 17.67 -6.63 45.86
N SER A 49 18.25 -7.54 45.07
CA SER A 49 19.31 -8.44 45.55
C SER A 49 20.20 -8.95 44.38
N GLN A 50 21.51 -8.76 44.52
CA GLN A 50 22.60 -9.16 43.63
C GLN A 50 23.19 -10.54 43.96
N GLY A 51 23.66 -11.25 42.91
CA GLY A 51 24.84 -12.15 42.79
C GLY A 51 24.95 -13.43 43.65
N PRO A 52 25.95 -14.32 43.41
CA PRO A 52 27.03 -14.39 42.39
C PRO A 52 26.86 -15.64 41.46
N GLY A 53 27.57 -15.92 40.36
CA GLY A 53 28.97 -15.75 39.96
C GLY A 53 29.65 -17.12 39.91
N HIS A 54 29.95 -17.67 38.71
CA HIS A 54 31.09 -18.58 38.47
C HIS A 54 31.33 -18.82 36.97
N GLU A 55 32.52 -18.41 36.53
CA GLU A 55 33.19 -18.85 35.30
C GLU A 55 33.59 -20.33 35.40
N THR A 56 33.59 -21.06 34.27
CA THR A 56 34.65 -22.03 33.93
C THR A 56 34.67 -22.28 32.41
N GLN A 57 35.77 -21.91 31.77
CA GLN A 57 36.19 -22.42 30.46
C GLN A 57 36.66 -23.86 30.56
N ALA A 58 36.28 -24.73 29.62
CA ALA A 58 37.05 -25.91 29.28
C ALA A 58 36.83 -26.28 27.81
N ALA A 59 37.93 -26.24 27.06
CA ALA A 59 38.06 -26.76 25.71
C ALA A 59 38.24 -28.28 25.73
N SER A 60 37.61 -28.99 24.79
CA SER A 60 38.09 -30.31 24.36
C SER A 60 37.49 -30.74 23.01
N GLN A 61 38.36 -30.67 22.00
CA GLN A 61 38.72 -31.71 21.03
C GLN A 61 37.64 -32.33 20.12
N SER A 62 37.84 -32.08 18.82
CA SER A 62 37.30 -32.83 17.69
C SER A 62 37.79 -34.29 17.64
N PRO A 63 36.98 -35.18 17.05
CA PRO A 63 37.52 -36.30 16.30
C PRO A 63 37.00 -36.35 14.85
N GLY A 64 37.94 -36.59 13.93
CA GLY A 64 37.82 -37.58 12.86
C GLY A 64 36.75 -37.39 11.79
N ARG A 65 37.20 -36.92 10.62
CA ARG A 65 36.56 -37.15 9.31
C ARG A 65 36.36 -38.65 9.07
N ALA A 66 35.13 -39.05 8.75
CA ALA A 66 34.81 -40.26 8.01
C ALA A 66 33.82 -39.92 6.90
N ASP A 67 34.18 -40.36 5.70
CA ASP A 67 33.47 -40.24 4.43
C ASP A 67 32.16 -41.05 4.42
N ALA A 68 31.06 -40.43 4.01
CA ALA A 68 29.85 -41.06 3.47
C ALA A 68 28.98 -39.89 2.97
N GLY A 69 28.79 -39.69 1.67
CA GLY A 69 28.02 -40.58 0.80
C GLY A 69 26.76 -39.81 0.41
N GLY A 70 26.58 -39.62 -0.89
CA GLY A 70 25.68 -38.61 -1.46
C GLY A 70 24.21 -38.71 -1.02
N GLY A 71 23.58 -37.54 -0.95
CA GLY A 71 22.14 -37.38 -0.84
C GLY A 71 21.77 -36.14 -1.64
N CYS A 72 21.23 -36.37 -2.83
CA CYS A 72 20.78 -35.36 -3.77
C CYS A 72 19.87 -34.32 -3.09
N ALA A 73 20.25 -33.05 -3.17
CA ALA A 73 19.28 -31.96 -3.05
C ALA A 73 18.39 -32.04 -4.30
N GLY A 74 17.29 -32.77 -4.19
CA GLY A 74 16.28 -32.82 -5.24
C GLY A 74 15.71 -31.43 -5.44
N GLU A 75 15.70 -30.96 -6.69
CA GLU A 75 14.91 -29.81 -7.09
C GLU A 75 13.47 -29.99 -6.59
N PRO A 76 12.78 -28.93 -6.13
CA PRO A 76 11.40 -29.04 -5.68
C PRO A 76 10.55 -29.63 -6.81
N ASP A 77 9.99 -30.82 -6.57
CA ASP A 77 9.17 -31.55 -7.54
C ASP A 77 8.01 -30.66 -8.02
N GLU A 78 8.10 -30.24 -9.27
CA GLU A 78 7.16 -29.36 -9.95
C GLU A 78 5.72 -29.92 -9.89
N THR A 79 5.60 -31.25 -9.89
CA THR A 79 4.35 -31.99 -9.76
C THR A 79 3.69 -31.77 -8.40
N SER A 80 4.48 -31.78 -7.32
CA SER A 80 4.01 -31.55 -5.95
C SER A 80 3.53 -30.11 -5.76
N CYS A 81 4.26 -29.14 -6.32
CA CYS A 81 3.85 -27.73 -6.28
C CYS A 81 2.53 -27.48 -7.04
N GLN A 82 2.37 -28.08 -8.22
CA GLN A 82 1.15 -27.97 -9.02
C GLN A 82 -0.05 -28.67 -8.36
N LEU A 83 0.16 -29.81 -7.71
CA LEU A 83 -0.88 -30.51 -6.96
C LEU A 83 -1.36 -29.65 -5.78
N ASN A 84 -0.43 -29.08 -5.02
CA ASN A 84 -0.73 -28.17 -3.91
C ASN A 84 -1.51 -26.93 -4.37
N SER A 85 -1.11 -26.30 -5.48
CA SER A 85 -1.82 -25.11 -5.99
C SER A 85 -3.26 -25.42 -6.40
N ARG A 86 -3.53 -26.59 -6.99
CA ARG A 86 -4.89 -27.04 -7.30
C ARG A 86 -5.73 -27.30 -6.05
N LEU A 87 -5.18 -27.95 -5.03
CA LEU A 87 -5.87 -28.21 -3.77
C LEU A 87 -6.23 -26.92 -3.05
N LEU A 88 -5.30 -25.97 -2.98
CA LEU A 88 -5.52 -24.65 -2.37
C LEU A 88 -6.61 -23.86 -3.09
N ARG A 89 -6.61 -23.81 -4.43
CA ARG A 89 -7.65 -23.14 -5.22
C ARG A 89 -9.02 -23.73 -4.97
N LYS A 90 -9.13 -25.07 -5.00
CA LYS A 90 -10.40 -25.77 -4.76
C LYS A 90 -10.91 -25.52 -3.34
N SER A 91 -10.03 -25.60 -2.34
CA SER A 91 -10.38 -25.34 -0.93
C SER A 91 -10.84 -23.90 -0.74
N LEU A 92 -10.12 -22.91 -1.27
CA LEU A 92 -10.49 -21.50 -1.13
C LEU A 92 -11.81 -21.15 -1.84
N ALA A 93 -12.06 -21.71 -3.03
CA ALA A 93 -13.31 -21.50 -3.76
C ALA A 93 -14.54 -22.02 -3.00
N GLN A 94 -14.39 -23.01 -2.12
CA GLN A 94 -15.47 -23.47 -1.23
C GLN A 94 -15.76 -22.50 -0.10
N LEU A 95 -14.76 -21.74 0.36
CA LEU A 95 -14.87 -20.78 1.45
C LEU A 95 -15.40 -19.41 0.99
N GLU A 96 -15.21 -19.07 -0.28
CA GLU A 96 -15.57 -17.76 -0.86
C GLU A 96 -17.03 -17.31 -0.62
N PRO A 97 -18.06 -18.17 -0.78
CA PRO A 97 -19.45 -17.78 -0.54
C PRO A 97 -19.75 -17.34 0.90
N GLU A 98 -18.98 -17.83 1.86
CA GLU A 98 -19.12 -17.53 3.29
C GLU A 98 -17.93 -16.73 3.85
N SER A 99 -17.16 -16.06 3.00
CA SER A 99 -15.91 -15.38 3.35
C SER A 99 -16.00 -14.45 4.57
N GLU A 100 -17.12 -13.73 4.76
CA GLU A 100 -17.37 -12.91 5.95
C GLU A 100 -17.45 -13.74 7.23
N ASN A 101 -18.17 -14.87 7.23
CA ASN A 101 -18.28 -15.77 8.38
C ASN A 101 -16.95 -16.49 8.65
N VAL A 102 -16.27 -16.93 7.59
CA VAL A 102 -14.94 -17.57 7.67
C VAL A 102 -13.96 -16.61 8.36
N MET A 103 -13.90 -15.35 7.92
CA MET A 103 -13.00 -14.36 8.54
C MET A 103 -13.44 -13.91 9.93
N ALA A 104 -14.75 -13.88 10.21
CA ALA A 104 -15.23 -13.63 11.57
C ALA A 104 -14.80 -14.75 12.53
N TYR A 105 -14.94 -16.02 12.12
CA TYR A 105 -14.48 -17.17 12.90
C TYR A 105 -12.96 -17.18 13.08
N PHE A 106 -12.21 -16.85 12.03
CA PHE A 106 -10.76 -16.72 12.08
C PHE A 106 -10.31 -15.74 13.16
N PHE A 107 -10.83 -14.50 13.13
CA PHE A 107 -10.45 -13.50 14.12
C PHE A 107 -10.95 -13.82 15.53
N ALA A 108 -12.13 -14.44 15.66
CA ALA A 108 -12.61 -14.92 16.96
C ALA A 108 -11.66 -15.97 17.54
N THR A 109 -11.27 -16.97 16.73
CA THR A 109 -10.32 -18.02 17.12
C THR A 109 -8.95 -17.45 17.48
N LEU A 110 -8.46 -16.50 16.67
CA LEU A 110 -7.18 -15.83 16.90
C LEU A 110 -7.16 -15.12 18.26
N PHE A 111 -8.16 -14.28 18.55
CA PHE A 111 -8.20 -13.47 19.76
C PHE A 111 -8.63 -14.24 21.01
N LEU A 112 -9.41 -15.32 20.88
CA LEU A 112 -9.73 -16.19 22.00
C LEU A 112 -8.51 -16.98 22.47
N ARG A 113 -7.67 -17.43 21.54
CA ARG A 113 -6.45 -18.19 21.85
C ARG A 113 -5.26 -17.29 22.20
N ASN A 114 -5.21 -16.09 21.64
CA ASN A 114 -4.09 -15.15 21.74
C ASN A 114 -4.61 -13.70 21.95
N PRO A 115 -5.14 -13.38 23.15
CA PRO A 115 -5.77 -12.08 23.42
C PRO A 115 -4.83 -10.88 23.24
N GLU A 116 -3.53 -11.07 23.44
CA GLU A 116 -2.47 -10.07 23.27
C GLU A 116 -2.34 -9.54 21.85
N LEU A 117 -2.87 -10.26 20.85
CA LEU A 117 -2.86 -9.81 19.45
C LEU A 117 -3.95 -8.77 19.16
N ARG A 118 -5.00 -8.66 20.00
CA ARG A 118 -6.14 -7.77 19.76
C ARG A 118 -5.75 -6.29 19.60
N PRO A 119 -4.85 -5.70 20.42
CA PRO A 119 -4.44 -4.30 20.30
C PRO A 119 -3.69 -3.95 19.01
N MET A 120 -3.21 -4.95 18.26
CA MET A 120 -2.56 -4.73 16.97
C MET A 120 -3.55 -4.36 15.86
N PHE A 121 -4.84 -4.65 16.07
CA PHE A 121 -5.90 -4.42 15.09
C PHE A 121 -6.78 -3.22 15.46
N PRO A 122 -7.38 -2.53 14.47
CA PRO A 122 -8.35 -1.47 14.74
C PRO A 122 -9.57 -1.98 15.51
N LEU A 123 -10.36 -1.05 16.04
CA LEU A 123 -11.61 -1.39 16.75
C LEU A 123 -12.64 -2.05 15.83
N SER A 124 -12.84 -1.50 14.62
CA SER A 124 -13.69 -2.11 13.58
C SER A 124 -12.88 -3.13 12.78
N MET A 125 -13.47 -4.32 12.62
CA MET A 125 -12.81 -5.48 12.02
C MET A 125 -13.23 -5.77 10.58
N ASP A 126 -14.15 -4.99 10.00
CA ASP A 126 -14.68 -5.23 8.66
C ASP A 126 -13.59 -5.14 7.59
N ILE A 127 -12.75 -4.10 7.67
CA ILE A 127 -11.63 -3.91 6.74
C ILE A 127 -10.55 -4.99 6.94
N PRO A 128 -10.03 -5.26 8.16
CA PRO A 128 -9.10 -6.35 8.38
C PRO A 128 -9.60 -7.71 7.87
N ARG A 129 -10.87 -8.08 8.11
CA ARG A 129 -11.49 -9.33 7.61
C ARG A 129 -11.38 -9.45 6.09
N ARG A 130 -11.88 -8.45 5.36
CA ARG A 130 -11.80 -8.45 3.89
C ARG A 130 -10.36 -8.46 3.38
N ARG A 131 -9.45 -7.73 4.03
CA ARG A 131 -8.03 -7.71 3.66
C ARG A 131 -7.36 -9.06 3.83
N VAL A 132 -7.55 -9.76 4.97
CA VAL A 132 -6.98 -11.12 5.14
C VAL A 132 -7.47 -12.03 4.01
N PHE A 133 -8.78 -12.06 3.77
CA PHE A 133 -9.35 -12.92 2.74
C PHE A 133 -8.80 -12.60 1.36
N GLY A 134 -8.76 -11.31 0.99
CA GLY A 134 -8.18 -10.86 -0.27
C GLY A 134 -6.69 -11.21 -0.42
N ALA A 135 -5.92 -11.19 0.68
CA ALA A 135 -4.52 -11.63 0.71
C ALA A 135 -4.40 -13.12 0.35
N LEU A 136 -5.23 -13.96 0.96
CA LEU A 136 -5.25 -15.40 0.73
C LEU A 136 -5.66 -15.72 -0.70
N THR A 137 -6.69 -15.04 -1.21
CA THR A 137 -7.10 -15.13 -2.62
C THR A 137 -5.95 -14.78 -3.54
N ARG A 138 -5.29 -13.64 -3.34
CA ARG A 138 -4.14 -13.24 -4.16
C ARG A 138 -3.04 -14.30 -4.13
N TYR A 139 -2.67 -14.80 -2.95
CA TYR A 139 -1.66 -15.85 -2.79
C TYR A 139 -2.02 -17.09 -3.62
N VAL A 140 -3.21 -17.66 -3.39
CA VAL A 140 -3.67 -18.91 -4.01
C VAL A 140 -3.75 -18.81 -5.54
N TRP A 141 -4.15 -17.66 -6.06
CA TRP A 141 -4.20 -17.42 -7.51
C TRP A 141 -2.84 -17.05 -8.12
N SER A 142 -1.84 -16.73 -7.29
CA SER A 142 -0.49 -16.36 -7.73
C SER A 142 0.57 -17.43 -7.44
N CYS A 143 0.20 -18.60 -6.90
CA CYS A 143 1.15 -19.69 -6.59
C CYS A 143 2.01 -20.13 -7.77
N ASP A 144 1.56 -19.93 -9.02
CA ASP A 144 2.30 -20.31 -10.21
C ASP A 144 3.39 -19.27 -10.60
N HIS A 145 3.53 -18.17 -9.84
CA HIS A 145 4.49 -17.09 -10.09
C HIS A 145 5.34 -16.79 -8.84
N PRO A 146 6.25 -17.70 -8.43
CA PRO A 146 6.93 -17.66 -7.13
C PRO A 146 7.76 -16.39 -6.91
N GLU A 147 8.45 -15.86 -7.93
CA GLU A 147 9.26 -14.64 -7.79
C GLU A 147 8.42 -13.39 -7.49
N SER A 148 7.30 -13.23 -8.21
CA SER A 148 6.36 -12.12 -8.00
C SER A 148 5.69 -12.22 -6.63
N LEU A 149 5.36 -13.45 -6.23
CA LEU A 149 4.77 -13.74 -4.93
C LEU A 149 5.73 -13.45 -3.79
N ALA A 150 6.99 -13.89 -3.90
CA ALA A 150 8.03 -13.61 -2.91
C ALA A 150 8.26 -12.11 -2.74
N ARG A 151 8.37 -11.36 -3.86
CA ARG A 151 8.51 -9.90 -3.82
C ARG A 151 7.35 -9.24 -3.07
N TRP A 152 6.12 -9.62 -3.41
CA TRP A 152 4.93 -9.08 -2.75
C TRP A 152 4.86 -9.44 -1.25
N LEU A 153 5.22 -10.67 -0.89
CA LEU A 153 5.28 -11.10 0.52
C LEU A 153 6.33 -10.34 1.32
N SER A 154 7.51 -10.10 0.73
CA SER A 154 8.55 -9.28 1.36
C SER A 154 8.10 -7.84 1.56
N GLU A 155 7.49 -7.23 0.55
CA GLU A 155 6.93 -5.88 0.66
C GLU A 155 5.84 -5.81 1.75
N LEU A 156 4.98 -6.84 1.82
CA LEU A 156 3.92 -6.97 2.81
C LEU A 156 4.49 -7.11 4.23
N ALA A 157 5.56 -7.88 4.40
CA ALA A 157 6.24 -8.06 5.68
C ALA A 157 6.82 -6.74 6.20
N CYS A 158 7.52 -5.99 5.36
CA CYS A 158 8.04 -4.68 5.72
C CYS A 158 6.90 -3.72 6.13
N ASP A 159 5.73 -3.79 5.47
CA ASP A 159 4.59 -2.95 5.84
C ASP A 159 3.99 -3.36 7.19
N HIS A 160 4.02 -4.65 7.51
CA HIS A 160 3.45 -5.15 8.76
C HIS A 160 4.20 -4.69 10.00
N ARG A 161 5.46 -4.28 9.87
CA ARG A 161 6.26 -3.75 10.98
C ARG A 161 5.60 -2.53 11.63
N LYS A 162 4.86 -1.70 10.88
CA LYS A 162 4.13 -0.54 11.43
C LYS A 162 3.00 -0.88 12.40
N TYR A 163 2.58 -2.14 12.42
CA TYR A 163 1.59 -2.67 13.38
C TYR A 163 2.23 -3.38 14.57
N GLY A 164 3.57 -3.43 14.65
CA GLY A 164 4.31 -4.17 15.67
C GLY A 164 4.33 -5.69 15.44
N VAL A 165 4.17 -6.15 14.19
CA VAL A 165 4.28 -7.58 13.88
C VAL A 165 5.72 -8.03 14.03
N SER A 166 5.91 -9.16 14.73
CA SER A 166 7.18 -9.83 15.00
C SER A 166 7.04 -11.32 14.67
N GLU A 167 8.17 -12.04 14.65
CA GLU A 167 8.23 -13.48 14.38
C GLU A 167 7.27 -14.30 15.27
N SER A 168 7.17 -13.94 16.55
CA SER A 168 6.30 -14.61 17.53
C SER A 168 4.81 -14.61 17.16
N HIS A 169 4.37 -13.71 16.28
CA HIS A 169 2.95 -13.58 15.91
C HIS A 169 2.53 -14.48 14.74
N TYR A 170 3.47 -15.00 13.95
CA TYR A 170 3.14 -15.79 12.75
C TYR A 170 2.48 -17.12 13.11
N ARG A 171 3.05 -17.86 14.07
CA ARG A 171 2.52 -19.17 14.47
C ARG A 171 1.07 -19.10 14.98
N PRO A 172 0.73 -18.23 15.96
CA PRO A 172 -0.66 -18.02 16.37
C PRO A 172 -1.62 -17.70 15.22
N PHE A 173 -1.17 -16.90 14.26
CA PHE A 173 -1.96 -16.51 13.09
C PHE A 173 -2.21 -17.71 12.16
N CYS A 174 -1.17 -18.48 11.84
CA CYS A 174 -1.26 -19.68 11.01
C CYS A 174 -2.15 -20.75 11.66
N ASP A 175 -1.99 -20.99 12.97
CA ASP A 175 -2.78 -21.99 13.71
C ASP A 175 -4.27 -21.63 13.72
N ALA A 176 -4.61 -20.35 13.91
CA ALA A 176 -6.00 -19.88 13.85
C ALA A 176 -6.59 -20.01 12.44
N LEU A 177 -5.79 -19.75 11.40
CA LEU A 177 -6.24 -19.88 10.02
C LEU A 177 -6.47 -21.34 9.63
N LEU A 178 -5.56 -22.25 9.98
CA LEU A 178 -5.74 -23.68 9.76
C LEU A 178 -7.01 -24.21 10.46
N ALA A 179 -7.22 -23.86 11.72
CA ALA A 179 -8.42 -24.23 12.47
C ALA A 179 -9.70 -23.68 11.80
N THR A 180 -9.63 -22.50 11.19
CA THR A 180 -10.76 -21.91 10.45
C THR A 180 -11.05 -22.69 9.18
N VAL A 181 -10.02 -22.97 8.37
CA VAL A 181 -10.20 -23.72 7.12
C VAL A 181 -10.76 -25.12 7.42
N GLU A 182 -10.25 -25.78 8.46
CA GLU A 182 -10.77 -27.08 8.93
C GLU A 182 -12.26 -27.00 9.30
N ALA A 183 -12.65 -26.02 10.10
CA ALA A 183 -14.03 -25.85 10.57
C ALA A 183 -15.04 -25.63 9.42
N PHE A 184 -14.63 -24.95 8.35
CA PHE A 184 -15.51 -24.64 7.21
C PHE A 184 -15.38 -25.61 6.03
N SER A 185 -14.34 -26.46 6.00
CA SER A 185 -14.13 -27.41 4.89
C SER A 185 -14.95 -28.70 5.03
N GLY A 186 -15.43 -29.04 6.23
CA GLY A 186 -16.24 -30.24 6.47
C GLY A 186 -15.57 -31.51 5.91
N ARG A 187 -16.27 -32.26 5.06
CA ARG A 187 -15.72 -33.48 4.43
C ARG A 187 -14.60 -33.22 3.41
N ALA A 188 -14.43 -31.99 2.94
CA ALA A 188 -13.35 -31.62 2.04
C ALA A 188 -12.00 -31.44 2.76
N TRP A 189 -11.99 -31.45 4.09
CA TRP A 189 -10.77 -31.42 4.89
C TRP A 189 -10.09 -32.78 4.92
N THR A 190 -9.28 -33.09 3.90
CA THR A 190 -8.49 -34.31 3.82
C THR A 190 -7.05 -34.07 4.30
N PRO A 191 -6.28 -35.12 4.63
CA PRO A 191 -4.87 -34.98 4.99
C PRO A 191 -4.04 -34.23 3.94
N GLU A 192 -4.34 -34.41 2.66
CA GLU A 192 -3.68 -33.73 1.54
C GLU A 192 -4.00 -32.24 1.51
N VAL A 193 -5.27 -31.87 1.75
CA VAL A 193 -5.68 -30.45 1.83
C VAL A 193 -5.04 -29.77 3.03
N LYS A 194 -5.00 -30.45 4.18
CA LYS A 194 -4.30 -29.98 5.38
C LYS A 194 -2.81 -29.73 5.10
N ALA A 195 -2.11 -30.71 4.53
CA ALA A 195 -0.69 -30.59 4.21
C ALA A 195 -0.42 -29.46 3.21
N ALA A 196 -1.29 -29.26 2.22
CA ALA A 196 -1.18 -28.16 1.27
C ALA A 196 -1.30 -26.78 1.95
N TRP A 197 -2.24 -26.61 2.88
CA TRP A 197 -2.38 -25.38 3.65
C TRP A 197 -1.24 -25.14 4.62
N GLU A 198 -0.77 -26.17 5.33
CA GLU A 198 0.40 -26.09 6.20
C GLU A 198 1.66 -25.68 5.42
N GLY A 199 1.89 -26.29 4.25
CA GLY A 199 3.00 -25.93 3.36
C GLY A 199 2.92 -24.48 2.86
N ALA A 200 1.72 -24.04 2.45
CA ALA A 200 1.50 -22.66 2.02
C ALA A 200 1.77 -21.64 3.14
N LEU A 201 1.28 -21.89 4.35
CA LEU A 201 1.46 -20.99 5.48
C LEU A 201 2.90 -20.96 5.99
N SER A 202 3.59 -22.10 5.95
CA SER A 202 5.02 -22.19 6.22
C SER A 202 5.84 -21.36 5.22
N TYR A 203 5.53 -21.47 3.93
CA TYR A 203 6.18 -20.67 2.89
C TYR A 203 5.98 -19.16 3.09
N ILE A 204 4.72 -18.74 3.35
CA ILE A 204 4.39 -17.32 3.62
C ILE A 204 5.16 -16.81 4.84
N SER A 205 5.09 -17.53 5.97
CA SER A 205 5.71 -17.09 7.23
C SER A 205 7.23 -17.02 7.14
N THR A 206 7.87 -17.96 6.42
CA THR A 206 9.33 -17.94 6.20
C THR A 206 9.75 -16.68 5.45
N ILE A 207 9.18 -16.42 4.26
CA ILE A 207 9.54 -15.25 3.45
C ILE A 207 9.29 -13.95 4.22
N MET A 208 8.16 -13.87 4.91
CA MET A 208 7.81 -12.67 5.66
C MET A 208 8.70 -12.44 6.88
N THR A 209 9.16 -13.52 7.53
CA THR A 209 10.11 -13.42 8.66
C THR A 209 11.47 -12.94 8.17
N ASP A 210 12.00 -13.56 7.11
CA ASP A 210 13.29 -13.17 6.51
C ASP A 210 13.29 -11.71 6.04
N ALA A 211 12.22 -11.29 5.36
CA ALA A 211 12.08 -9.91 4.90
C ALA A 211 11.97 -8.91 6.06
N ALA A 212 11.26 -9.25 7.14
CA ALA A 212 11.14 -8.39 8.31
C ALA A 212 12.47 -8.25 9.05
N HIS A 213 13.29 -9.31 9.11
CA HIS A 213 14.64 -9.29 9.66
C HIS A 213 15.60 -8.44 8.83
N GLY A 214 15.56 -8.57 7.50
CA GLY A 214 16.39 -7.76 6.60
C GLY A 214 16.08 -6.26 6.63
N ALA A 215 14.90 -5.85 7.09
CA ALA A 215 14.47 -4.46 7.19
C ALA A 215 14.57 -3.87 8.61
N GLN A 216 15.28 -4.52 9.55
CA GLN A 216 15.33 -4.09 10.95
C GLN A 216 15.93 -2.70 11.16
N ASP A 217 16.88 -2.30 10.32
CA ASP A 217 17.60 -1.04 10.43
C ASP A 217 16.74 0.19 10.04
N GLU A 218 15.70 -0.01 9.24
CA GLU A 218 14.76 1.06 8.87
C GLU A 218 13.64 1.13 9.92
N PRO A 219 13.27 2.31 10.46
CA PRO A 219 12.17 2.37 11.42
C PRO A 219 10.84 1.95 10.77
N PRO A 220 9.91 1.35 11.53
CA PRO A 220 8.62 0.90 11.01
C PRO A 220 7.69 2.07 10.61
N TRP A 221 7.96 3.26 11.15
CA TRP A 221 7.30 4.52 10.88
C TRP A 221 8.13 5.66 11.47
N TRP A 222 7.91 6.86 10.97
CA TRP A 222 8.47 8.11 11.45
C TRP A 222 7.38 8.95 12.13
N LEU A 223 7.73 9.61 13.22
CA LEU A 223 6.89 10.62 13.83
C LEU A 223 7.09 11.94 13.07
N ALA A 224 5.99 12.55 12.62
CA ALA A 224 6.03 13.81 11.90
C ALA A 224 5.19 14.87 12.60
N GLU A 225 5.70 16.09 12.71
CA GLU A 225 4.97 17.27 13.16
C GLU A 225 4.33 17.97 11.95
N VAL A 226 3.08 18.41 12.07
CA VAL A 226 2.40 19.21 11.06
C VAL A 226 2.94 20.63 11.14
N GLY A 227 3.84 20.97 10.22
CA GLY A 227 4.44 22.31 10.14
C GLY A 227 3.53 23.35 9.50
N THR A 228 2.80 22.99 8.42
CA THR A 228 1.78 23.86 7.82
C THR A 228 0.52 23.08 7.47
N HIS A 229 -0.63 23.78 7.52
CA HIS A 229 -1.94 23.25 7.17
C HIS A 229 -2.71 24.29 6.35
N ASP A 230 -2.68 24.14 5.04
CA ASP A 230 -3.26 25.10 4.10
C ASP A 230 -4.56 24.55 3.53
N LEU A 231 -5.70 25.06 4.02
CA LEU A 231 -7.01 24.69 3.51
C LEU A 231 -7.23 25.35 2.14
N ARG A 232 -6.92 24.63 1.06
CA ARG A 232 -7.08 25.10 -0.32
C ARG A 232 -8.56 25.18 -0.72
N ARG A 233 -9.38 24.28 -0.16
CA ARG A 233 -10.83 24.18 -0.34
C ARG A 233 -11.50 23.68 0.94
N PRO A 234 -12.82 23.86 1.13
CA PRO A 234 -13.52 23.28 2.28
C PRO A 234 -13.25 21.79 2.49
N ASP A 235 -13.06 21.03 1.41
CA ASP A 235 -12.82 19.58 1.44
C ASP A 235 -11.36 19.17 1.13
N LEU A 236 -10.43 20.11 1.02
CA LEU A 236 -9.05 19.81 0.59
C LEU A 236 -8.02 20.68 1.32
N ALA A 237 -7.05 20.03 1.96
CA ALA A 237 -5.92 20.68 2.61
C ALA A 237 -4.58 20.20 2.02
N VAL A 238 -3.60 21.09 2.03
CA VAL A 238 -2.18 20.78 1.79
C VAL A 238 -1.47 20.84 3.12
N LEU A 239 -0.91 19.71 3.57
CA LEU A 239 -0.19 19.63 4.83
C LEU A 239 1.31 19.50 4.53
N ARG A 240 2.13 20.26 5.25
CA ARG A 240 3.59 20.06 5.26
C ARG A 240 3.99 19.41 6.57
N LEU A 241 4.61 18.25 6.47
CA LEU A 241 5.12 17.47 7.58
C LEU A 241 6.61 17.76 7.75
N ARG A 242 7.02 17.89 9.01
CA ARG A 242 8.41 18.03 9.45
C ARG A 242 8.78 16.77 10.24
N PHE A 243 9.99 16.30 10.04
CA PHE A 243 10.53 15.11 10.70
C PHE A 243 11.76 15.50 11.51
N ASP A 244 12.27 14.55 12.30
CA ASP A 244 13.61 14.67 12.87
C ASP A 244 14.62 14.81 11.70
N PRO A 245 15.42 15.89 11.64
CA PRO A 245 16.44 16.05 10.61
C PRO A 245 17.52 14.96 10.61
N ALA A 246 17.72 14.25 11.72
CA ALA A 246 18.71 13.18 11.82
C ALA A 246 18.25 11.90 11.10
N ASP A 247 16.95 11.67 10.98
CA ASP A 247 16.37 10.47 10.36
C ASP A 247 15.02 10.80 9.68
N PRO A 248 15.02 11.53 8.55
CA PRO A 248 13.81 11.73 7.76
C PRO A 248 13.50 10.50 6.89
N PRO A 249 12.22 10.22 6.57
CA PRO A 249 11.87 9.12 5.69
C PRO A 249 12.48 9.29 4.30
N HIS A 250 13.11 8.23 3.79
CA HIS A 250 13.61 8.18 2.42
C HIS A 250 12.47 7.90 1.43
N TYR A 251 12.41 8.67 0.35
CA TYR A 251 11.41 8.46 -0.71
C TYR A 251 11.89 8.97 -2.06
N ARG A 252 11.27 8.47 -3.14
CA ARG A 252 11.47 8.97 -4.51
C ARG A 252 10.26 9.79 -4.97
N PRO A 253 10.47 10.83 -5.80
CA PRO A 253 9.37 11.63 -6.35
C PRO A 253 8.33 10.74 -7.05
N GLY A 254 7.06 10.94 -6.68
CA GLY A 254 5.92 10.17 -7.18
C GLY A 254 5.47 8.99 -6.30
N GLN A 255 6.26 8.62 -5.29
CA GLN A 255 5.86 7.64 -4.28
C GLN A 255 4.76 8.14 -3.33
N HIS A 256 4.18 7.22 -2.60
CA HIS A 256 3.19 7.46 -1.54
C HIS A 256 3.66 6.91 -0.21
N VAL A 257 3.10 7.44 0.87
CA VAL A 257 3.35 7.01 2.25
C VAL A 257 2.03 6.69 2.94
N SER A 258 2.07 5.74 3.87
CA SER A 258 0.92 5.47 4.72
C SER A 258 0.92 6.41 5.93
N VAL A 259 -0.22 7.01 6.26
CA VAL A 259 -0.35 7.95 7.38
C VAL A 259 -1.37 7.46 8.39
N GLN A 260 -1.03 7.55 9.67
CA GLN A 260 -1.92 7.34 10.79
C GLN A 260 -2.00 8.62 11.64
N VAL A 261 -3.22 9.02 11.98
CA VAL A 261 -3.48 10.13 12.93
C VAL A 261 -3.74 9.57 14.33
N SER A 262 -3.32 10.28 15.37
CA SER A 262 -3.47 9.86 16.77
C SER A 262 -4.91 9.54 17.17
N ARG A 263 -5.89 10.26 16.59
CA ARG A 263 -7.33 10.02 16.81
C ARG A 263 -7.79 8.63 16.36
N TRP A 264 -7.11 8.03 15.38
CA TRP A 264 -7.51 6.78 14.74
C TRP A 264 -6.35 5.79 14.70
N PRO A 265 -5.93 5.25 15.86
CA PRO A 265 -4.81 4.32 15.94
C PRO A 265 -5.10 3.05 15.13
N ARG A 266 -4.05 2.49 14.53
CA ARG A 266 -4.06 1.32 13.64
C ARG A 266 -4.87 1.47 12.35
N ILE A 267 -5.35 2.69 12.05
CA ILE A 267 -6.01 3.00 10.78
C ILE A 267 -5.07 3.84 9.92
N TRP A 268 -4.39 3.18 9.00
CA TRP A 268 -3.47 3.81 8.06
C TRP A 268 -4.15 4.09 6.72
N ARG A 269 -3.82 5.21 6.08
CA ARG A 269 -4.26 5.55 4.72
C ARG A 269 -3.09 6.02 3.88
N GLU A 270 -3.07 5.62 2.61
CA GLU A 270 -2.03 6.01 1.68
C GLU A 270 -2.28 7.42 1.16
N TYR A 271 -1.22 8.22 1.13
CA TYR A 271 -1.19 9.55 0.55
C TYR A 271 0.07 9.71 -0.28
N SER A 272 -0.08 10.12 -1.53
CA SER A 272 1.05 10.47 -2.38
C SER A 272 1.80 11.68 -1.82
N VAL A 273 3.13 11.61 -1.88
CA VAL A 273 4.00 12.72 -1.53
C VAL A 273 3.94 13.76 -2.65
N ALA A 274 3.87 15.04 -2.29
CA ALA A 274 3.62 16.14 -3.21
C ALA A 274 4.82 17.03 -3.54
N ASN A 275 6.01 16.68 -3.06
CA ASN A 275 7.27 17.35 -3.35
C ASN A 275 8.40 16.35 -3.55
N ALA A 276 9.45 16.75 -4.26
CA ALA A 276 10.70 15.99 -4.30
C ALA A 276 11.38 16.02 -2.92
N PRO A 277 12.26 15.05 -2.59
CA PRO A 277 13.08 15.09 -1.38
C PRO A 277 13.80 16.42 -1.24
N ARG A 278 13.78 17.01 -0.05
CA ARG A 278 14.37 18.32 0.26
C ARG A 278 15.40 18.21 1.37
N ALA A 279 16.36 19.13 1.36
CA ALA A 279 17.37 19.24 2.41
C ALA A 279 16.78 19.56 3.80
N ASP A 280 15.60 20.20 3.85
CA ASP A 280 14.88 20.47 5.10
C ASP A 280 14.11 19.25 5.65
N GLY A 281 14.16 18.11 4.95
CA GLY A 281 13.49 16.87 5.32
C GLY A 281 11.96 16.93 5.25
N THR A 282 11.36 17.99 4.67
CA THR A 282 9.89 18.14 4.68
C THR A 282 9.17 17.33 3.62
N LEU A 283 7.97 16.85 3.98
CA LEU A 283 7.08 16.10 3.11
C LEU A 283 5.72 16.78 3.02
N CYS A 284 5.23 17.05 1.82
CA CYS A 284 3.93 17.63 1.57
C CYS A 284 2.88 16.58 1.18
N LEU A 285 1.69 16.66 1.75
CA LEU A 285 0.54 15.80 1.42
C LEU A 285 -0.61 16.66 0.92
N HIS A 286 -1.29 16.24 -0.15
CA HIS A 286 -2.54 16.85 -0.58
C HIS A 286 -3.70 15.93 -0.22
N VAL A 287 -4.51 16.35 0.75
CA VAL A 287 -5.54 15.49 1.36
C VAL A 287 -6.91 16.02 1.01
N ARG A 288 -7.73 15.18 0.39
CA ARG A 288 -9.16 15.44 0.21
C ARG A 288 -9.96 14.69 1.29
N ALA A 289 -10.85 15.40 1.98
CA ALA A 289 -11.81 14.82 2.89
C ALA A 289 -12.79 13.94 2.11
N ILE A 290 -12.91 12.68 2.53
CA ILE A 290 -13.85 11.72 1.92
C ILE A 290 -15.05 11.61 2.85
N PRO A 291 -16.30 11.74 2.37
CA PRO A 291 -17.47 11.56 3.23
C PRO A 291 -17.40 10.25 4.03
N GLY A 292 -17.54 10.33 5.36
CA GLY A 292 -17.42 9.19 6.28
C GLY A 292 -15.98 8.66 6.50
N GLY A 293 -14.98 9.22 5.83
CA GLY A 293 -13.58 8.80 5.94
C GLY A 293 -12.93 9.24 7.26
N ARG A 294 -12.44 8.30 8.06
CA ARG A 294 -11.86 8.61 9.39
C ARG A 294 -10.59 9.47 9.31
N VAL A 295 -9.57 8.99 8.60
CA VAL A 295 -8.25 9.63 8.54
C VAL A 295 -8.27 10.90 7.69
N SER A 296 -8.95 10.89 6.54
CA SER A 296 -9.01 12.06 5.66
C SER A 296 -9.76 13.24 6.27
N ASN A 297 -10.90 13.01 6.95
CA ASN A 297 -11.58 14.10 7.66
C ASN A 297 -10.77 14.60 8.86
N ALA A 298 -10.05 13.72 9.56
CA ALA A 298 -9.18 14.15 10.65
C ALA A 298 -8.07 15.08 10.14
N LEU A 299 -7.34 14.66 9.10
CA LEU A 299 -6.27 15.46 8.49
C LEU A 299 -6.75 16.81 7.95
N VAL A 300 -7.95 16.87 7.32
CA VAL A 300 -8.44 18.12 6.71
C VAL A 300 -9.09 19.05 7.72
N HIS A 301 -9.90 18.54 8.66
CA HIS A 301 -10.77 19.38 9.48
C HIS A 301 -10.40 19.45 10.96
N GLN A 302 -9.55 18.54 11.44
CA GLN A 302 -9.31 18.38 12.88
C GLN A 302 -7.83 18.53 13.25
N THR A 303 -6.93 18.27 12.31
CA THR A 303 -5.48 18.44 12.47
C THR A 303 -5.12 19.92 12.45
N GLN A 304 -4.24 20.32 13.37
CA GLN A 304 -3.70 21.67 13.50
C GLN A 304 -2.18 21.66 13.32
N VAL A 305 -1.60 22.84 13.11
CA VAL A 305 -0.14 23.01 13.14
C VAL A 305 0.38 22.64 14.54
N GLY A 306 1.47 21.88 14.59
CA GLY A 306 2.06 21.33 15.82
C GLY A 306 1.51 19.95 16.21
N ASP A 307 0.41 19.48 15.60
CA ASP A 307 -0.05 18.10 15.81
C ASP A 307 0.94 17.10 15.24
N THR A 308 0.98 15.91 15.81
CA THR A 308 1.84 14.82 15.32
C THR A 308 1.04 13.74 14.57
N VAL A 309 1.63 13.19 13.52
CA VAL A 309 1.13 12.02 12.79
C VAL A 309 2.23 10.97 12.64
N LEU A 310 1.85 9.71 12.46
CA LEU A 310 2.81 8.66 12.08
C LEU A 310 2.81 8.47 10.56
N VAL A 311 3.99 8.35 9.99
CA VAL A 311 4.22 8.16 8.55
C VAL A 311 4.99 6.85 8.36
N GLY A 312 4.44 5.90 7.60
CA GLY A 312 5.12 4.66 7.25
C GLY A 312 6.08 4.84 6.07
N ALA A 313 6.89 3.82 5.80
CA ALA A 313 7.85 3.83 4.70
C ALA A 313 7.21 4.13 3.34
N ALA A 314 7.97 4.79 2.47
CA ALA A 314 7.52 5.17 1.14
C ALA A 314 7.41 3.96 0.21
N ARG A 315 6.35 3.93 -0.58
CA ARG A 315 5.99 2.86 -1.51
C ARG A 315 5.50 3.41 -2.84
N GLY A 316 5.33 2.52 -3.80
CA GLY A 316 4.84 2.85 -5.13
C GLY A 316 5.94 2.86 -6.18
N GLY A 317 5.55 2.47 -7.39
CA GLY A 317 6.43 2.36 -8.56
C GLY A 317 6.34 3.53 -9.53
N MET A 318 5.43 4.50 -9.30
CA MET A 318 5.25 5.67 -10.16
C MET A 318 6.34 6.71 -9.88
N THR A 319 7.59 6.41 -10.25
CA THR A 319 8.76 7.26 -9.99
C THR A 319 9.40 7.76 -11.27
N VAL A 320 9.97 8.97 -11.23
CA VAL A 320 10.72 9.55 -12.34
C VAL A 320 12.23 9.37 -12.15
N ASP A 321 12.94 9.11 -13.24
CA ASP A 321 14.38 9.30 -13.30
C ASP A 321 14.67 10.81 -13.43
N SER A 322 15.26 11.40 -12.38
CA SER A 322 15.52 12.84 -12.32
C SER A 322 16.49 13.33 -13.41
N VAL A 323 17.25 12.45 -14.08
CA VAL A 323 18.12 12.85 -15.20
C VAL A 323 17.54 12.52 -16.57
N THR A 324 16.27 12.11 -16.66
CA THR A 324 15.63 11.80 -17.95
C THR A 324 15.66 12.98 -18.92
N SER A 325 16.00 12.70 -20.18
CA SER A 325 15.90 13.65 -21.30
C SER A 325 14.72 13.35 -22.22
N ARG A 326 13.89 12.35 -21.87
CA ARG A 326 12.71 11.95 -22.65
C ARG A 326 11.59 12.97 -22.45
N THR A 327 10.74 13.17 -23.46
CA THR A 327 9.50 13.92 -23.30
C THR A 327 8.63 13.27 -22.23
N VAL A 328 8.24 14.05 -21.22
CA VAL A 328 7.40 13.61 -20.09
C VAL A 328 6.01 14.19 -20.24
N VAL A 329 4.99 13.34 -20.15
CA VAL A 329 3.59 13.78 -20.12
C VAL A 329 2.97 13.37 -18.80
N CYS A 330 2.45 14.34 -18.06
CA CYS A 330 1.75 14.13 -16.81
C CYS A 330 0.26 14.36 -17.01
N VAL A 331 -0.57 13.42 -16.57
CA VAL A 331 -2.04 13.52 -16.60
C VAL A 331 -2.55 13.36 -15.18
N ALA A 332 -3.03 14.47 -14.60
CA ALA A 332 -3.43 14.53 -13.20
C ALA A 332 -4.91 14.93 -13.05
N GLY A 333 -5.68 14.19 -12.26
CA GLY A 333 -7.05 14.53 -11.89
C GLY A 333 -7.23 14.69 -10.39
N GLY A 334 -7.75 15.84 -9.95
CA GLY A 334 -8.01 16.11 -8.53
C GLY A 334 -6.74 16.00 -7.66
N THR A 335 -6.80 15.27 -6.55
CA THR A 335 -5.62 15.03 -5.68
C THR A 335 -4.57 14.11 -6.29
N GLY A 336 -4.86 13.47 -7.44
CA GLY A 336 -3.84 12.81 -8.27
C GLY A 336 -2.76 13.78 -8.78
N LEU A 337 -2.93 15.08 -8.58
CA LEU A 337 -1.86 16.06 -8.77
C LEU A 337 -0.69 15.88 -7.79
N ALA A 338 -0.89 15.36 -6.57
CA ALA A 338 0.17 15.27 -5.56
C ALA A 338 1.45 14.56 -6.08
N PRO A 339 1.40 13.30 -6.51
CA PRO A 339 2.63 12.63 -6.94
C PRO A 339 3.20 13.23 -8.23
N VAL A 340 2.36 13.78 -9.10
CA VAL A 340 2.79 14.52 -10.29
C VAL A 340 3.55 15.78 -9.89
N LYS A 341 3.10 16.50 -8.87
CA LYS A 341 3.79 17.69 -8.35
C LYS A 341 5.16 17.34 -7.77
N ALA A 342 5.31 16.19 -7.10
CA ALA A 342 6.63 15.69 -6.69
C ALA A 342 7.56 15.42 -7.88
N ILE A 343 7.04 14.79 -8.94
CA ILE A 343 7.78 14.55 -10.19
C ILE A 343 8.22 15.86 -10.83
N LEU A 344 7.31 16.84 -10.95
CA LEU A 344 7.62 18.15 -11.51
C LEU A 344 8.65 18.91 -10.68
N ASP A 345 8.53 18.87 -9.34
CA ASP A 345 9.49 19.48 -8.40
C ASP A 345 10.89 18.88 -8.59
N ALA A 346 10.99 17.56 -8.81
CA ALA A 346 12.26 16.89 -9.06
C ALA A 346 12.89 17.27 -10.41
N LEU A 347 12.08 17.35 -11.47
CA LEU A 347 12.55 17.73 -12.80
C LEU A 347 12.93 19.21 -12.89
N ALA A 348 12.34 20.04 -12.04
CA ALA A 348 12.60 21.48 -11.90
C ALA A 348 13.81 21.82 -11.02
N SER A 349 14.52 20.81 -10.47
CA SER A 349 15.68 21.04 -9.63
C SER A 349 16.73 21.92 -10.34
N PRO A 350 17.24 22.98 -9.68
CA PRO A 350 18.22 23.89 -10.28
C PRO A 350 19.57 23.22 -10.56
N ASP A 351 19.92 22.17 -9.82
CA ASP A 351 21.19 21.45 -9.94
C ASP A 351 21.19 20.40 -11.06
N ARG A 352 20.11 20.36 -11.85
CA ARG A 352 19.93 19.34 -12.88
C ARG A 352 20.75 19.65 -14.13
N PRO A 353 21.58 18.71 -14.62
CA PRO A 353 22.35 18.92 -15.83
C PRO A 353 21.46 18.88 -17.09
N PRO A 354 21.81 19.65 -18.15
CA PRO A 354 21.17 19.50 -19.45
C PRO A 354 21.50 18.15 -20.12
N PRO A 355 20.68 17.68 -21.07
CA PRO A 355 19.49 18.33 -21.60
C PRO A 355 18.25 18.20 -20.70
N LEU A 356 17.45 19.26 -20.64
CA LEU A 356 16.16 19.25 -19.94
C LEU A 356 15.10 18.56 -20.84
N PRO A 357 14.16 17.77 -20.28
CA PRO A 357 13.10 17.13 -21.04
C PRO A 357 12.04 18.17 -21.36
N ASP A 358 11.30 17.93 -22.44
CA ASP A 358 10.03 18.63 -22.66
C ASP A 358 8.95 18.01 -21.74
N VAL A 359 8.26 18.82 -20.94
CA VAL A 359 7.30 18.35 -19.93
C VAL A 359 5.94 19.02 -20.14
N ARG A 360 4.89 18.21 -20.31
CA ARG A 360 3.51 18.68 -20.42
C ARG A 360 2.64 18.10 -19.32
N LEU A 361 2.00 18.96 -18.55
CA LEU A 361 0.99 18.59 -17.56
C LEU A 361 -0.43 18.89 -18.07
N LEU A 362 -1.25 17.85 -18.24
CA LEU A 362 -2.70 17.97 -18.34
C LEU A 362 -3.31 17.86 -16.94
N PHE A 363 -3.73 18.99 -16.36
CA PHE A 363 -4.36 19.02 -15.04
C PHE A 363 -5.88 19.19 -15.16
N GLY A 364 -6.61 18.11 -14.89
CA GLY A 364 -8.04 18.03 -15.13
C GLY A 364 -8.90 18.17 -13.90
N ALA A 365 -10.01 18.90 -14.04
CA ALA A 365 -11.03 19.00 -13.02
C ALA A 365 -12.45 19.18 -13.60
N ARG A 366 -13.48 19.24 -12.73
CA ARG A 366 -14.87 19.41 -13.18
C ARG A 366 -15.16 20.88 -13.46
N ARG A 367 -14.75 21.77 -12.56
CA ARG A 367 -14.88 23.23 -12.65
C ARG A 367 -13.53 23.90 -12.42
N GLU A 368 -13.37 25.17 -12.81
CA GLU A 368 -12.10 25.90 -12.64
C GLU A 368 -11.67 26.00 -11.16
N GLU A 369 -12.61 26.22 -10.25
CA GLU A 369 -12.39 26.22 -8.80
C GLU A 369 -11.89 24.88 -8.23
N ASP A 370 -11.99 23.77 -8.96
CA ASP A 370 -11.45 22.47 -8.57
C ASP A 370 -9.95 22.33 -8.87
N LEU A 371 -9.37 23.25 -9.66
CA LEU A 371 -7.94 23.32 -9.95
C LEU A 371 -7.18 24.00 -8.79
N TYR A 372 -7.33 23.44 -7.59
CA TYR A 372 -6.96 24.03 -6.30
C TYR A 372 -5.50 24.51 -6.17
N ASP A 373 -4.59 23.93 -6.94
CA ASP A 373 -3.14 24.22 -6.88
C ASP A 373 -2.60 24.85 -8.17
N LEU A 374 -3.49 25.26 -9.09
CA LEU A 374 -3.11 25.88 -10.35
C LEU A 374 -2.22 27.13 -10.18
N PRO A 375 -2.42 28.01 -9.17
CA PRO A 375 -1.51 29.14 -8.95
C PRO A 375 -0.05 28.71 -8.69
N ASP A 376 0.16 27.64 -7.92
CA ASP A 376 1.50 27.15 -7.61
C ASP A 376 2.14 26.46 -8.83
N LEU A 377 1.34 25.74 -9.63
CA LEU A 377 1.79 25.18 -10.91
C LEU A 377 2.19 26.26 -11.92
N ARG A 378 1.41 27.35 -12.01
CA ARG A 378 1.74 28.49 -12.89
C ARG A 378 3.04 29.18 -12.47
N ARG A 379 3.28 29.29 -11.16
CA ARG A 379 4.54 29.83 -10.61
C ARG A 379 5.73 28.95 -11.01
N LEU A 380 5.58 27.63 -10.88
CA LEU A 380 6.61 26.66 -11.29
C LEU A 380 6.89 26.72 -12.80
N ALA A 381 5.84 26.76 -13.63
CA ALA A 381 5.99 26.90 -15.07
C ALA A 381 6.66 28.23 -15.47
N GLY A 382 6.41 29.31 -14.72
CA GLY A 382 7.07 30.60 -14.92
C GLY A 382 8.59 30.58 -14.70
N THR A 383 9.10 29.62 -13.92
CA THR A 383 10.54 29.42 -13.68
C THR A 383 11.16 28.31 -14.50
N CYS A 384 10.35 27.48 -15.17
CA CYS A 384 10.80 26.30 -15.91
C CYS A 384 10.34 26.37 -17.37
N SER A 385 11.22 26.83 -18.27
CA SER A 385 10.90 27.00 -19.69
C SER A 385 10.51 25.71 -20.42
N PHE A 386 10.82 24.55 -19.84
CA PHE A 386 10.51 23.24 -20.39
C PHE A 386 9.17 22.66 -19.91
N LEU A 387 8.47 23.36 -19.00
CA LEU A 387 7.21 22.90 -18.40
C LEU A 387 6.01 23.67 -18.97
N GLU A 388 5.12 22.95 -19.63
CA GLU A 388 3.82 23.43 -20.06
C GLU A 388 2.71 22.90 -19.13
N VAL A 389 1.96 23.80 -18.49
CA VAL A 389 0.80 23.44 -17.64
C VAL A 389 -0.49 23.77 -18.38
N ILE A 390 -1.30 22.75 -18.63
CA ILE A 390 -2.53 22.83 -19.41
C ILE A 390 -3.73 22.44 -18.53
N PRO A 391 -4.50 23.43 -18.06
CA PRO A 391 -5.78 23.19 -17.39
C PRO A 391 -6.81 22.56 -18.31
N VAL A 392 -7.54 21.56 -17.80
CA VAL A 392 -8.61 20.86 -18.54
C VAL A 392 -9.89 20.82 -17.72
N ILE A 393 -10.98 21.37 -18.26
CA ILE A 393 -12.28 21.45 -17.57
C ILE A 393 -13.33 20.60 -18.27
N SER A 394 -14.02 19.75 -17.51
CA SER A 394 -14.97 18.77 -18.06
C SER A 394 -16.44 19.14 -17.91
N HIS A 395 -16.83 19.98 -16.93
CA HIS A 395 -18.23 20.27 -16.58
C HIS A 395 -18.56 21.77 -16.61
N ASP A 396 -17.80 22.55 -17.38
CA ASP A 396 -18.11 23.96 -17.63
C ASP A 396 -18.05 24.26 -19.15
N PRO A 397 -19.21 24.38 -19.82
CA PRO A 397 -19.24 24.66 -21.25
C PRO A 397 -18.76 26.09 -21.57
N ALA A 398 -18.77 27.01 -20.60
CA ALA A 398 -18.33 28.39 -20.78
C ALA A 398 -16.82 28.56 -20.52
N TYR A 399 -16.12 27.52 -20.10
CA TYR A 399 -14.68 27.60 -19.83
C TYR A 399 -13.90 27.98 -21.11
N PRO A 400 -13.10 29.06 -21.09
CA PRO A 400 -12.40 29.55 -22.28
C PRO A 400 -11.19 28.69 -22.69
N GLY A 401 -10.68 27.84 -21.79
CA GLY A 401 -9.52 26.97 -22.04
C GLY A 401 -9.90 25.60 -22.64
N LEU A 402 -9.02 24.61 -22.46
CA LEU A 402 -9.29 23.25 -22.97
C LEU A 402 -10.46 22.61 -22.21
N ARG A 403 -11.41 22.09 -23.00
CA ARG A 403 -12.62 21.43 -22.52
C ARG A 403 -12.64 19.96 -22.90
N GLY A 404 -13.18 19.13 -22.01
CA GLY A 404 -13.37 17.69 -22.21
C GLY A 404 -12.88 16.86 -21.03
N THR A 405 -13.00 15.55 -21.13
CA THR A 405 -12.41 14.64 -20.14
C THR A 405 -10.90 14.50 -20.37
N LEU A 406 -10.13 14.18 -19.32
CA LEU A 406 -8.68 13.96 -19.46
C LEU A 406 -8.33 12.88 -20.51
N PRO A 407 -9.03 11.74 -20.61
CA PRO A 407 -8.80 10.78 -21.70
C PRO A 407 -9.01 11.38 -23.09
N GLU A 408 -10.08 12.17 -23.30
CA GLU A 408 -10.36 12.82 -24.58
C GLU A 408 -9.32 13.88 -24.95
N VAL A 409 -8.90 14.69 -23.99
CA VAL A 409 -7.89 15.72 -24.22
C VAL A 409 -6.51 15.09 -24.43
N THR A 410 -6.16 14.05 -23.66
CA THR A 410 -4.93 13.27 -23.89
C THR A 410 -4.92 12.69 -25.30
N ALA A 411 -6.03 12.13 -25.77
CA ALA A 411 -6.16 11.61 -27.13
C ALA A 411 -5.86 12.63 -28.23
N ARG A 412 -6.13 13.91 -27.99
CA ARG A 412 -5.93 15.01 -28.96
C ARG A 412 -4.57 15.72 -28.81
N HIS A 413 -3.99 15.70 -27.62
CA HIS A 413 -2.83 16.54 -27.25
C HIS A 413 -1.58 15.76 -26.82
N LEU A 414 -1.60 14.43 -26.89
CA LEU A 414 -0.42 13.59 -26.65
C LEU A 414 0.66 13.92 -27.71
N PRO A 415 1.83 14.43 -27.32
CA PRO A 415 2.88 14.77 -28.27
C PRO A 415 3.43 13.51 -28.96
N PRO A 416 3.79 13.59 -30.27
CA PRO A 416 4.57 12.56 -30.92
C PRO A 416 5.89 12.35 -30.17
N GLY A 417 6.25 11.10 -29.87
CA GLY A 417 7.48 10.78 -29.15
C GLY A 417 7.40 10.93 -27.63
N ALA A 418 6.20 10.98 -27.03
CA ALA A 418 6.02 10.85 -25.58
C ALA A 418 6.80 9.63 -25.05
N GLY A 419 7.78 9.88 -24.18
CA GLY A 419 8.67 8.84 -23.67
C GLY A 419 8.16 8.24 -22.37
N ASP A 420 7.89 9.10 -21.38
CA ASP A 420 7.35 8.71 -20.08
C ASP A 420 6.00 9.41 -19.86
N VAL A 421 4.97 8.63 -19.49
CA VAL A 421 3.62 9.15 -19.25
C VAL A 421 3.15 8.76 -17.86
N PHE A 422 3.01 9.77 -16.98
CA PHE A 422 2.56 9.62 -15.60
C PHE A 422 1.07 9.94 -15.50
N ILE A 423 0.27 9.03 -14.96
CA ILE A 423 -1.18 9.17 -14.88
C ILE A 423 -1.63 8.97 -13.43
N SER A 424 -2.31 9.95 -12.84
CA SER A 424 -2.77 9.86 -11.45
C SER A 424 -4.09 10.60 -11.22
N GLY A 425 -5.02 9.95 -10.52
CA GLY A 425 -6.34 10.51 -10.18
C GLY A 425 -7.40 9.42 -10.01
N PRO A 426 -8.69 9.72 -10.26
CA PRO A 426 -9.77 8.74 -10.11
C PRO A 426 -9.53 7.47 -10.94
N PRO A 427 -9.80 6.25 -10.43
CA PRO A 427 -9.47 5.00 -11.10
C PRO A 427 -9.97 4.90 -12.55
N GLY A 428 -11.23 5.28 -12.80
CA GLY A 428 -11.79 5.28 -14.15
C GLY A 428 -11.05 6.22 -15.11
N MET A 429 -10.56 7.37 -14.63
CA MET A 429 -9.77 8.30 -15.42
C MET A 429 -8.40 7.70 -15.76
N VAL A 430 -7.74 7.07 -14.78
CA VAL A 430 -6.43 6.43 -14.97
C VAL A 430 -6.53 5.31 -16.01
N THR A 431 -7.49 4.39 -15.86
CA THR A 431 -7.68 3.27 -16.78
C THR A 431 -7.96 3.73 -18.21
N GLN A 432 -8.86 4.70 -18.39
CA GLN A 432 -9.22 5.21 -19.72
C GLN A 432 -8.06 5.97 -20.38
N THR A 433 -7.33 6.79 -19.61
CA THR A 433 -6.17 7.53 -20.12
C THR A 433 -5.04 6.57 -20.51
N ALA A 434 -4.75 5.57 -19.69
CA ALA A 434 -3.75 4.55 -19.98
C ALA A 434 -4.06 3.80 -21.29
N ALA A 435 -5.34 3.42 -21.50
CA ALA A 435 -5.78 2.80 -22.75
C ALA A 435 -5.60 3.71 -23.98
N VAL A 436 -5.90 5.01 -23.84
CA VAL A 436 -5.70 6.01 -24.90
C VAL A 436 -4.22 6.13 -25.27
N VAL A 437 -3.34 6.21 -24.27
CA VAL A 437 -1.90 6.34 -24.49
C VAL A 437 -1.32 5.06 -25.09
N ALA A 438 -1.71 3.88 -24.61
CA ALA A 438 -1.28 2.61 -25.18
C ALA A 438 -1.65 2.49 -26.68
N ALA A 439 -2.82 3.02 -27.08
CA ALA A 439 -3.25 3.02 -28.48
C ALA A 439 -2.52 4.05 -29.36
N ARG A 440 -2.16 5.21 -28.81
CA ARG A 440 -1.60 6.34 -29.59
C ARG A 440 -0.08 6.48 -29.52
N ALA A 441 0.54 5.97 -28.46
CA ALA A 441 1.98 5.98 -28.23
C ALA A 441 2.42 4.62 -27.66
N PRO A 442 2.40 3.54 -28.46
CA PRO A 442 2.72 2.19 -27.99
C PRO A 442 4.17 2.03 -27.48
N GLY A 443 5.07 2.96 -27.82
CA GLY A 443 6.44 3.01 -27.28
C GLY A 443 6.59 3.82 -25.98
N ALA A 444 5.52 4.45 -25.49
CA ALA A 444 5.56 5.24 -24.28
C ALA A 444 5.56 4.34 -23.04
N ARG A 445 6.34 4.71 -22.03
CA ARG A 445 6.35 4.06 -20.72
C ARG A 445 5.22 4.62 -19.88
N LEU A 446 4.29 3.76 -19.49
CA LEU A 446 3.14 4.14 -18.67
C LEU A 446 3.46 3.96 -17.18
N HIS A 447 3.25 5.02 -16.40
CA HIS A 447 3.48 5.04 -14.97
C HIS A 447 2.20 5.47 -14.25
N PHE A 448 1.65 4.58 -13.42
CA PHE A 448 0.50 4.86 -12.56
C PHE A 448 0.46 3.88 -11.38
N ASP A 449 -0.16 4.30 -10.28
CA ASP A 449 -0.21 3.54 -9.02
C ASP A 449 -1.67 3.44 -8.52
N PRO A 450 -2.22 2.23 -8.22
CA PRO A 450 -1.59 0.91 -8.40
C PRO A 450 -1.28 0.57 -9.85
N PRO A 451 -0.20 -0.20 -10.12
CA PRO A 451 0.04 -0.72 -11.46
C PRO A 451 -1.15 -1.57 -11.90
N GLY A 452 -1.58 -1.39 -13.15
CA GLY A 452 -2.57 -2.27 -13.77
C GLY A 452 -2.03 -3.70 -13.88
N PRO A 453 -2.87 -4.70 -14.20
CA PRO A 453 -2.38 -6.04 -14.50
C PRO A 453 -1.29 -5.95 -15.57
N ALA A 454 -0.09 -6.44 -15.26
CA ALA A 454 1.10 -6.28 -16.08
C ALA A 454 0.84 -6.77 -17.52
N THR A 455 0.79 -5.85 -18.48
CA THR A 455 0.99 -6.21 -19.88
C THR A 455 2.44 -6.61 -20.02
N THR A 456 2.65 -7.92 -20.19
CA THR A 456 3.94 -8.57 -20.39
C THR A 456 4.78 -7.79 -21.40
N GLU A 457 5.94 -7.29 -20.97
CA GLU A 457 6.98 -6.85 -21.90
C GLU A 457 7.33 -8.03 -22.81
N ARG A 458 6.99 -7.93 -24.10
CA ARG A 458 7.54 -8.84 -25.10
C ARG A 458 9.03 -8.53 -25.23
N ALA A 459 9.86 -9.38 -24.60
CA ALA A 459 11.28 -9.43 -24.87
C ALA A 459 11.50 -9.52 -26.38
N SER A 460 12.05 -8.45 -26.95
CA SER A 460 12.43 -8.38 -28.36
C SER A 460 13.67 -9.22 -28.60
N GLY A 461 13.49 -10.52 -28.81
CA GLY A 461 14.50 -11.39 -29.42
C GLY A 461 14.63 -11.06 -30.91
N ARG A 462 15.47 -10.09 -31.27
CA ARG A 462 15.97 -9.98 -32.65
C ARG A 462 17.10 -11.00 -32.80
N GLN A 463 16.79 -12.12 -33.46
CA GLN A 463 17.80 -12.94 -34.12
C GLN A 463 18.49 -12.10 -35.19
N ALA A 464 19.78 -11.89 -35.04
CA ALA A 464 20.65 -11.47 -36.14
C ALA A 464 20.79 -12.66 -37.09
N GLY A 465 20.26 -12.53 -38.32
CA GLY A 465 20.57 -13.45 -39.42
C GLY A 465 21.99 -13.19 -39.93
N PRO A 466 22.68 -14.21 -40.46
CA PRO A 466 24.02 -14.06 -40.98
C PRO A 466 24.02 -13.26 -42.28
N VAL A 467 25.00 -12.37 -42.39
CA VAL A 467 25.34 -11.63 -43.60
C VAL A 467 26.03 -12.60 -44.57
N SER A 468 25.52 -12.68 -45.79
CA SER A 468 26.24 -13.08 -47.00
C SER A 468 26.05 -11.99 -48.04
#